data_AF-A0A183E4B6-F1
#
_entry.id   AF-A0A183E4B6-F1
#
_cell.length_a   1.000
_cell.length_b   1.000
_cell.length_c   1.000
_cell.angle_alpha   90.00
_cell.angle_beta   90.00
_cell.angle_gamma   90.00
#
_symmetry.space_group_name_H-M   'P 1'
#
loop_
_entity.id
_entity.type
_entity.pdbx_description
1 polymer ?
#
loop_
_entity_poly.entity_id
_entity_poly.type
_entity_poly.pdbx_seq_one_letter_code
_entity_poly.pdbx_strand_id
1 'polypeptide(L)'
;MAVIGDLHADFTDLMKSLNNTGWPTERTLIFLGDYIDRGDHPIEVLLLLFLLKLRYRKRVVLLRGNHETYEQCALYGLIDHLEGAYPEEDKHVLFFTLNNVFDHLPLAAIISDQILCCHGGVSQFANSRSEIASIQRPPRWMEPTTTLYQIAILTDILWSDPGSQE
;
A
#
# COMPACT_ATOMS: atom_id res chain seq x y z
N MET A 1 1.89 -7.31 -18.20
CA MET A 1 1.79 -6.92 -16.78
C MET A 1 2.20 -5.46 -16.69
N ALA A 2 1.66 -4.71 -15.74
CA ALA A 2 2.08 -3.33 -15.47
C ALA A 2 2.33 -3.15 -13.97
N VAL A 3 3.34 -2.32 -13.64
CA VAL A 3 3.65 -1.89 -12.29
C VAL A 3 3.34 -0.41 -12.21
N ILE A 4 2.59 0.00 -11.18
CA ILE A 4 2.08 1.36 -11.01
C ILE A 4 2.59 1.86 -9.65
N GLY A 5 3.26 3.01 -9.65
CA GLY A 5 3.75 3.66 -8.44
C GLY A 5 2.66 4.45 -7.72
N ASP A 6 3.09 5.50 -7.03
CA ASP A 6 2.25 6.31 -6.15
C ASP A 6 1.09 6.97 -6.90
N LEU A 7 -0.04 7.06 -6.22
CA LEU A 7 -1.25 7.72 -6.72
C LEU A 7 -1.60 8.97 -5.92
N HIS A 8 -1.27 9.00 -4.63
CA HIS A 8 -1.49 10.14 -3.74
C HIS A 8 -2.89 10.77 -3.90
N ALA A 9 -3.93 9.93 -3.78
CA ALA A 9 -5.32 10.36 -3.89
C ALA A 9 -5.69 11.12 -5.19
N ASP A 10 -4.87 11.02 -6.25
CA ASP A 10 -5.19 11.56 -7.57
C ASP A 10 -5.96 10.53 -8.40
N PHE A 11 -7.28 10.69 -8.40
CA PHE A 11 -8.17 9.84 -9.19
C PHE A 11 -7.94 9.99 -10.70
N THR A 12 -7.53 11.17 -11.17
CA THR A 12 -7.26 11.41 -12.58
C THR A 12 -6.04 10.61 -13.03
N ASP A 13 -4.99 10.59 -12.23
CA ASP A 13 -3.77 9.85 -12.53
C ASP A 13 -3.96 8.34 -12.40
N LEU A 14 -4.83 7.87 -11.48
CA LEU A 14 -5.29 6.48 -11.48
C LEU A 14 -5.97 6.12 -12.81
N MET A 15 -6.92 6.93 -13.28
CA MET A 15 -7.63 6.67 -14.53
C MET A 15 -6.71 6.72 -15.76
N LYS A 16 -5.77 7.70 -15.82
CA LYS A 16 -4.74 7.76 -16.87
C LYS A 16 -3.86 6.51 -16.84
N SER A 17 -3.42 6.08 -15.65
CA SER A 17 -2.58 4.89 -15.48
C SER A 17 -3.30 3.64 -15.99
N LEU A 18 -4.58 3.44 -15.65
CA LEU A 18 -5.38 2.32 -16.14
C LEU A 18 -5.59 2.35 -17.66
N ASN A 19 -5.87 3.52 -18.22
CA ASN A 19 -6.08 3.65 -19.67
C ASN A 19 -4.80 3.47 -20.49
N ASN A 20 -3.66 3.97 -19.99
CA ASN A 20 -2.39 3.89 -20.69
C ASN A 20 -1.73 2.52 -20.51
N THR A 21 -1.74 2.00 -19.29
CA THR A 21 -1.08 0.72 -18.98
C THR A 21 -1.98 -0.47 -19.25
N GLY A 22 -3.29 -0.32 -19.38
CA GLY A 22 -4.27 -1.37 -19.68
C GLY A 22 -5.02 -1.87 -18.45
N TRP A 23 -6.28 -2.30 -18.63
CA TRP A 23 -7.15 -2.72 -17.53
C TRP A 23 -6.82 -4.15 -17.03
N PRO A 24 -7.28 -4.54 -15.82
CA PRO A 24 -7.09 -5.90 -15.30
C PRO A 24 -7.69 -7.03 -16.18
N THR A 25 -8.64 -6.69 -17.05
CA THR A 25 -9.17 -7.59 -18.10
C THR A 25 -8.11 -8.00 -19.11
N GLU A 26 -7.12 -7.15 -19.34
CA GLU A 26 -6.07 -7.34 -20.35
C GLU A 26 -4.77 -7.86 -19.74
N ARG A 27 -4.43 -7.46 -18.51
CA ARG A 27 -3.14 -7.80 -17.88
C ARG A 27 -3.20 -7.82 -16.36
N THR A 28 -2.15 -8.37 -15.74
CA THR A 28 -1.91 -8.24 -14.30
C THR A 28 -1.36 -6.84 -13.98
N LEU A 29 -1.89 -6.22 -12.94
CA LEU A 29 -1.48 -4.93 -12.37
C LEU A 29 -0.91 -5.15 -10.97
N ILE A 30 0.22 -4.51 -10.69
CA ILE A 30 0.85 -4.45 -9.36
C ILE A 30 0.97 -2.98 -9.00
N PHE A 31 0.27 -2.56 -7.95
CA PHE A 31 0.39 -1.23 -7.40
C PHE A 31 1.35 -1.25 -6.21
N LEU A 32 2.24 -0.27 -6.13
CA LEU A 32 3.35 -0.26 -5.17
C LEU A 32 3.03 0.39 -3.82
N GLY A 33 1.83 0.96 -3.63
CA GLY A 33 1.45 1.66 -2.41
C GLY A 33 1.07 3.12 -2.67
N ASP A 34 0.92 3.90 -1.61
CA ASP A 34 0.65 5.33 -1.63
C ASP A 34 -0.58 5.70 -2.46
N TYR A 35 -1.68 5.06 -2.08
CA TYR A 35 -3.00 5.27 -2.66
C TYR A 35 -3.64 6.56 -2.17
N ILE A 36 -3.29 6.95 -0.95
CA ILE A 36 -3.88 8.07 -0.22
C ILE A 36 -2.86 9.20 0.00
N ASP A 37 -3.30 10.25 0.70
CA ASP A 37 -2.57 11.48 1.00
C ASP A 37 -2.37 12.42 -0.21
N ARG A 38 -2.20 13.72 0.05
CA ARG A 38 -1.84 14.86 -0.83
C ARG A 38 -2.87 15.27 -1.87
N GLY A 39 -3.62 14.33 -2.42
CA GLY A 39 -4.70 14.58 -3.37
C GLY A 39 -6.08 14.65 -2.73
N ASP A 40 -7.05 15.12 -3.50
CA ASP A 40 -8.40 15.44 -2.98
C ASP A 40 -9.37 14.23 -2.98
N HIS A 41 -9.00 13.10 -3.59
CA HIS A 41 -9.92 11.99 -3.88
C HIS A 41 -9.48 10.62 -3.30
N PRO A 42 -9.09 10.53 -2.01
CA PRO A 42 -8.59 9.28 -1.44
C PRO A 42 -9.68 8.19 -1.41
N ILE A 43 -10.95 8.56 -1.20
CA ILE A 43 -12.06 7.62 -1.10
C ILE A 43 -12.33 6.96 -2.45
N GLU A 44 -12.36 7.73 -3.53
CA GLU A 44 -12.60 7.26 -4.89
C GLU A 44 -11.47 6.33 -5.37
N VAL A 45 -10.22 6.71 -5.09
CA VAL A 45 -9.04 5.90 -5.40
C VAL A 45 -9.13 4.56 -4.68
N LEU A 46 -9.32 4.56 -3.36
CA LEU A 46 -9.43 3.34 -2.57
C LEU A 46 -10.61 2.46 -3.02
N LEU A 47 -11.79 3.06 -3.24
CA LEU A 47 -12.99 2.34 -3.65
C LEU A 47 -12.76 1.62 -4.99
N LEU A 48 -12.21 2.31 -5.99
CA LEU A 48 -11.93 1.71 -7.28
C LEU A 48 -10.89 0.58 -7.17
N LEU A 49 -9.78 0.82 -6.46
CA LEU A 49 -8.73 -0.19 -6.28
C LEU A 49 -9.26 -1.45 -5.56
N PHE A 50 -10.07 -1.27 -4.52
CA PHE A 50 -10.68 -2.40 -3.80
C PHE A 50 -11.70 -3.15 -4.66
N LEU A 51 -12.54 -2.45 -5.43
CA LEU A 51 -13.46 -3.10 -6.36
C LEU A 51 -12.71 -3.91 -7.43
N LEU A 52 -11.63 -3.35 -8.00
CA LEU A 52 -10.76 -4.05 -8.94
C LEU A 52 -10.09 -5.27 -8.29
N LYS A 53 -9.60 -5.13 -7.05
CA LYS A 53 -9.02 -6.25 -6.29
C LYS A 53 -10.05 -7.35 -6.02
N LEU A 54 -11.27 -7.01 -5.63
CA LEU A 54 -12.35 -7.96 -5.39
C LEU A 54 -12.78 -8.68 -6.67
N ARG A 55 -12.91 -7.94 -7.78
CA ARG A 55 -13.34 -8.47 -9.08
C ARG A 55 -12.27 -9.31 -9.78
N TYR A 56 -10.99 -8.94 -9.62
CA TYR A 56 -9.84 -9.49 -10.32
C TYR A 56 -8.74 -9.95 -9.35
N ARG A 57 -9.12 -10.71 -8.31
CA ARG A 57 -8.24 -11.11 -7.18
C ARG A 57 -6.85 -11.63 -7.56
N LYS A 58 -6.75 -12.36 -8.68
CA LYS A 58 -5.50 -12.96 -9.20
C LYS A 58 -4.71 -12.05 -10.14
N ARG A 59 -5.28 -10.92 -10.58
CA ARG A 59 -4.66 -10.00 -11.54
C ARG A 59 -4.39 -8.61 -10.97
N VAL A 60 -4.96 -8.25 -9.81
CA VAL A 60 -4.67 -6.99 -9.14
C VAL A 60 -3.96 -7.29 -7.83
N VAL A 61 -2.75 -6.78 -7.68
CA VAL A 61 -1.95 -6.82 -6.46
C VAL A 61 -1.81 -5.38 -5.96
N LEU A 62 -2.17 -5.16 -4.71
CA LEU A 62 -2.01 -3.88 -4.01
C LEU A 62 -0.96 -4.12 -2.95
N LEU A 63 0.22 -3.47 -3.05
CA LEU A 63 1.23 -3.49 -2.00
C LEU A 63 0.96 -2.39 -0.98
N ARG A 64 1.60 -2.48 0.17
CA ARG A 64 1.52 -1.44 1.22
C ARG A 64 2.56 -0.36 0.93
N GLY A 65 2.14 0.91 0.88
CA GLY A 65 3.02 2.08 0.94
C GLY A 65 3.20 2.58 2.37
N ASN A 66 4.08 3.56 2.55
CA ASN A 66 4.26 4.16 3.87
C ASN A 66 3.04 4.98 4.30
N HIS A 67 2.30 5.58 3.36
CA HIS A 67 1.09 6.33 3.68
C HIS A 67 -0.07 5.44 4.13
N GLU A 68 -0.07 4.14 3.81
CA GLU A 68 -1.03 3.14 4.32
C GLU A 68 -0.68 2.64 5.74
N THR A 69 -0.39 3.56 6.66
CA THR A 69 -0.16 3.30 8.09
C THR A 69 -1.09 4.17 8.92
N TYR A 70 -1.42 3.73 10.15
CA TYR A 70 -2.34 4.47 11.02
C TYR A 70 -1.85 5.89 11.28
N GLU A 71 -0.56 6.02 11.56
CA GLU A 71 0.11 7.28 11.84
C GLU A 71 0.04 8.23 10.66
N GLN A 72 0.32 7.75 9.44
CA GLN A 72 0.27 8.58 8.24
C GLN A 72 -1.19 8.92 7.87
N CYS A 73 -2.12 7.96 7.95
CA CYS A 73 -3.54 8.21 7.73
C CYS A 73 -4.11 9.29 8.67
N ALA A 74 -3.71 9.27 9.94
CA ALA A 74 -4.12 10.25 10.93
C ALA A 74 -3.47 11.61 10.72
N LEU A 75 -2.17 11.63 10.37
CA LEU A 75 -1.41 12.87 10.13
C LEU A 75 -1.91 13.62 8.89
N TYR A 76 -2.26 12.88 7.84
CA TYR A 76 -2.61 13.41 6.53
C TYR A 76 -4.13 13.46 6.26
N GLY A 77 -4.94 13.47 7.32
CA GLY A 77 -6.33 13.88 7.22
C GLY A 77 -7.27 12.90 6.51
N LEU A 78 -6.92 11.61 6.38
CA LEU A 78 -7.85 10.62 5.80
C LEU A 78 -9.19 10.59 6.57
N ILE A 79 -9.14 10.80 7.89
CA ILE A 79 -10.35 10.92 8.71
C ILE A 79 -11.22 12.11 8.32
N ASP A 80 -10.62 13.26 7.98
CA ASP A 80 -11.33 14.48 7.58
C ASP A 80 -12.02 14.28 6.21
N HIS A 81 -11.39 13.54 5.30
CA HIS A 81 -12.04 13.15 4.04
C HIS A 81 -13.25 12.25 4.28
N LEU A 82 -13.20 11.35 5.28
CA LEU A 82 -14.35 10.52 5.66
C LEU A 82 -15.46 11.35 6.32
N GLU A 83 -15.12 12.37 7.12
CA GLU A 83 -16.09 13.31 7.73
C GLU A 83 -16.92 14.05 6.68
N GLY A 84 -16.29 14.47 5.57
CA GLY A 84 -16.99 15.15 4.48
C GLY A 84 -17.94 14.24 3.68
N ALA A 85 -17.71 12.93 3.71
CA ALA A 85 -18.38 11.97 2.84
C ALA A 85 -19.39 11.04 3.55
N TYR A 86 -19.23 10.81 4.86
CA TYR A 86 -20.01 9.84 5.63
C TYR A 86 -20.56 10.43 6.94
N PRO A 87 -21.66 9.86 7.48
CA PRO A 87 -22.18 10.27 8.79
C PRO A 87 -21.15 10.12 9.92
N GLU A 88 -21.28 10.99 10.93
CA GLU A 88 -20.39 11.07 12.11
C GLU A 88 -20.24 9.73 12.85
N GLU A 89 -21.32 8.95 12.90
CA GLU A 89 -21.36 7.62 13.54
C GLU A 89 -20.53 6.54 12.84
N ASP A 90 -20.31 6.70 11.53
CA ASP A 90 -19.64 5.69 10.70
C ASP A 90 -18.15 6.00 10.47
N LYS A 91 -17.74 7.28 10.52
CA LYS A 91 -16.40 7.71 10.11
C LYS A 91 -15.27 7.00 10.86
N HIS A 92 -15.42 6.82 12.17
CA HIS A 92 -14.39 6.18 12.99
C HIS A 92 -14.32 4.69 12.67
N VAL A 93 -15.47 4.04 12.52
CA VAL A 93 -15.55 2.62 12.13
C VAL A 93 -14.89 2.42 10.76
N LEU A 94 -15.17 3.30 9.80
CA LEU A 94 -14.56 3.26 8.47
C LEU A 94 -13.05 3.51 8.54
N PHE A 95 -12.59 4.51 9.28
CA PHE A 95 -11.17 4.81 9.44
C PHE A 95 -10.40 3.61 10.05
N PHE A 96 -10.91 3.01 11.12
CA PHE A 96 -10.31 1.80 11.70
C PHE A 96 -10.39 0.60 10.75
N THR A 97 -11.47 0.46 9.99
CA THR A 97 -11.62 -0.61 9.01
C THR A 97 -10.62 -0.47 7.87
N LEU A 98 -10.41 0.74 7.34
CA LEU A 98 -9.43 1.01 6.29
C LEU A 98 -8.00 0.71 6.78
N ASN A 99 -7.65 1.18 7.97
CA ASN A 99 -6.35 0.86 8.59
C ASN A 99 -6.17 -0.65 8.78
N ASN A 100 -7.23 -1.36 9.19
CA ASN A 100 -7.18 -2.81 9.26
C ASN A 100 -6.92 -3.44 7.88
N VAL A 101 -7.55 -2.96 6.80
CA VAL A 101 -7.25 -3.43 5.45
C VAL A 101 -5.79 -3.16 5.07
N PHE A 102 -5.30 -1.95 5.34
CA PHE A 102 -3.92 -1.54 5.07
C PHE A 102 -2.90 -2.43 5.78
N ASP A 103 -3.16 -2.82 7.02
CA ASP A 103 -2.29 -3.73 7.76
C ASP A 103 -2.19 -5.13 7.11
N HIS A 104 -3.19 -5.54 6.32
CA HIS A 104 -3.17 -6.83 5.63
C HIS A 104 -2.57 -6.76 4.22
N LEU A 105 -2.24 -5.57 3.71
CA LEU A 105 -1.61 -5.42 2.40
C LEU A 105 -0.23 -6.10 2.39
N PRO A 106 0.10 -6.86 1.33
CA PRO A 106 1.45 -7.40 1.13
C PRO A 106 2.51 -6.30 1.13
N LEU A 107 3.68 -6.58 1.71
CA LEU A 107 4.80 -5.64 1.75
C LEU A 107 5.60 -5.62 0.45
N ALA A 108 5.66 -6.75 -0.24
CA ALA A 108 6.43 -6.90 -1.46
C ALA A 108 5.81 -7.93 -2.41
N ALA A 109 6.18 -7.84 -3.68
CA ALA A 109 5.93 -8.84 -4.72
C ALA A 109 7.23 -9.22 -5.43
N ILE A 110 7.24 -10.40 -6.04
CA ILE A 110 8.37 -10.86 -6.86
C ILE A 110 7.87 -11.19 -8.24
N ILE A 111 8.47 -10.55 -9.24
CA ILE A 111 8.17 -10.75 -10.65
C ILE A 111 9.24 -11.67 -11.24
N SER A 112 8.77 -12.77 -11.84
CA SER A 112 9.60 -13.71 -12.62
C SER A 112 10.88 -14.19 -11.92
N ASP A 113 10.84 -14.29 -10.59
CA ASP A 113 11.99 -14.64 -9.74
C ASP A 113 13.19 -13.69 -9.83
N GLN A 114 13.01 -12.51 -10.42
CA GLN A 114 14.10 -11.59 -10.78
C GLN A 114 13.96 -10.19 -10.20
N ILE A 115 12.72 -9.67 -10.11
CA ILE A 115 12.49 -8.29 -9.69
C ILE A 115 11.71 -8.29 -8.38
N LEU A 116 12.30 -7.68 -7.35
CA LEU A 116 11.61 -7.36 -6.11
C LEU A 116 10.85 -6.04 -6.31
N CYS A 117 9.55 -6.06 -6.03
CA CYS A 117 8.70 -4.88 -5.99
C CYS A 117 8.31 -4.61 -4.54
N CYS A 118 8.60 -3.42 -4.06
CA CYS A 118 8.26 -2.87 -2.75
C CYS A 118 8.02 -1.37 -2.93
N HIS A 119 7.46 -0.72 -1.91
CA HIS A 119 7.19 0.70 -1.96
C HIS A 119 8.48 1.55 -1.86
N GLY A 120 9.21 1.44 -0.75
CA GLY A 120 10.47 2.16 -0.55
C GLY A 120 11.63 1.44 -1.22
N GLY A 121 12.24 0.49 -0.52
CA GLY A 121 13.46 -0.15 -1.02
C GLY A 121 13.92 -1.35 -0.20
N VAL A 122 15.21 -1.68 -0.32
CA VAL A 122 15.80 -2.83 0.35
C VAL A 122 16.16 -2.52 1.80
N SER A 123 16.05 -3.53 2.67
CA SER A 123 16.51 -3.42 4.06
C SER A 123 17.94 -3.93 4.20
N GLN A 124 18.76 -3.21 4.94
CA GLN A 124 20.09 -3.70 5.36
C GLN A 124 20.00 -4.91 6.31
N PHE A 125 18.82 -5.13 6.91
CA PHE A 125 18.55 -6.23 7.84
C PHE A 125 17.93 -7.45 7.15
N ALA A 126 17.57 -7.35 5.86
CA ALA A 126 17.04 -8.47 5.08
C ALA A 126 18.07 -8.92 4.03
N ASN A 127 18.66 -10.09 4.25
CA ASN A 127 19.58 -10.73 3.31
C ASN A 127 18.86 -11.62 2.29
N SER A 128 17.57 -11.89 2.52
CA SER A 128 16.76 -12.78 1.71
C SER A 128 15.30 -12.36 1.68
N ARG A 129 14.64 -12.64 0.56
CA ARG A 129 13.17 -12.49 0.44
C ARG A 129 12.37 -13.31 1.45
N SER A 130 12.94 -14.38 1.99
CA SER A 130 12.30 -15.18 3.05
C SER A 130 12.15 -14.41 4.35
N GLU A 131 13.06 -13.49 4.66
CA GLU A 131 12.96 -12.66 5.88
C GLU A 131 11.79 -11.67 5.75
N ILE A 132 11.64 -11.04 4.58
CA ILE A 132 10.46 -10.19 4.28
C ILE A 132 9.18 -11.03 4.34
N ALA A 133 9.18 -12.23 3.74
CA ALA A 133 8.02 -13.11 3.73
C ALA A 133 7.67 -13.69 5.12
N SER A 134 8.61 -13.69 6.06
CA SER A 134 8.40 -14.16 7.44
C SER A 134 7.60 -13.18 8.30
N ILE A 135 7.51 -11.91 7.88
CA ILE A 135 6.76 -10.88 8.59
C ILE A 135 5.26 -11.21 8.47
N GLN A 136 4.64 -11.53 9.60
CA GLN A 136 3.22 -11.81 9.67
C GLN A 136 2.41 -10.54 9.39
N ARG A 137 1.32 -10.70 8.63
CA ARG A 137 0.35 -9.64 8.38
C ARG A 137 -0.94 -9.95 9.16
N PRO A 138 -1.46 -9.02 9.97
CA PRO A 138 -0.99 -7.65 10.17
C PRO A 138 0.31 -7.57 10.99
N PRO A 139 1.29 -6.70 10.63
CA PRO A 139 2.51 -6.53 11.40
C PRO A 139 2.20 -5.66 12.63
N ARG A 140 1.74 -6.31 13.70
CA ARG A 140 1.37 -5.60 14.92
C ARG A 140 2.60 -5.36 15.77
N TRP A 141 2.90 -4.08 15.99
CA TRP A 141 4.00 -3.59 16.83
C TRP A 141 3.97 -4.12 18.27
N MET A 142 2.76 -4.43 18.78
CA MET A 142 2.55 -4.93 20.14
C MET A 142 2.40 -6.45 20.22
N GLU A 143 2.42 -7.18 19.10
CA GLU A 143 2.39 -8.64 19.18
C GLU A 143 3.76 -9.13 19.67
N PRO A 144 3.80 -9.97 20.72
CA PRO A 144 5.06 -10.49 21.27
C PRO A 144 5.93 -11.25 20.25
N THR A 145 5.32 -11.65 19.12
CA THR A 145 5.96 -12.38 18.04
C THR A 145 6.67 -11.46 17.04
N THR A 146 6.39 -10.16 17.03
CA THR A 146 7.04 -9.20 16.15
C THR A 146 8.36 -8.76 16.76
N THR A 147 9.47 -9.12 16.11
CA THR A 147 10.82 -8.77 16.59
C THR A 147 11.23 -7.36 16.15
N LEU A 148 12.16 -6.74 16.87
CA LEU A 148 12.78 -5.47 16.46
C LEU A 148 13.42 -5.56 15.06
N TYR A 149 13.96 -6.72 14.69
CA TYR A 149 14.50 -6.96 13.34
C TYR A 149 13.43 -6.90 12.27
N GLN A 150 12.27 -7.53 12.50
CA GLN A 150 11.15 -7.48 11.55
C GLN A 150 10.57 -6.07 11.42
N ILE A 151 10.54 -5.32 12.52
CA ILE A 151 10.16 -3.90 12.50
C ILE A 151 11.13 -3.08 11.64
N ALA A 152 12.44 -3.29 11.80
CA ALA A 152 13.43 -2.58 10.99
C ALA A 152 13.29 -2.91 9.50
N ILE A 153 13.10 -4.19 9.16
CA ILE A 153 12.84 -4.61 7.77
C ILE A 153 11.55 -3.97 7.24
N LEU A 154 10.47 -3.97 8.02
CA LEU A 154 9.20 -3.34 7.64
C LEU A 154 9.39 -1.85 7.35
N THR A 155 10.08 -1.13 8.24
CA THR A 155 10.37 0.30 8.07
C THR A 155 11.16 0.53 6.79
N ASP A 156 12.25 -0.20 6.56
CA ASP A 156 13.07 -0.02 5.35
C ASP A 156 12.28 -0.34 4.06
N ILE A 157 11.47 -1.40 4.05
CA ILE A 157 10.65 -1.80 2.89
C ILE A 157 9.63 -0.72 2.51
N LEU A 158 9.18 0.06 3.50
CA LEU A 158 8.22 1.15 3.30
C LEU A 158 8.89 2.53 3.16
N TRP A 159 10.11 2.76 3.64
CA TRP A 159 10.66 4.13 3.76
C TRP A 159 12.06 4.31 3.19
N SER A 160 12.77 3.24 2.81
CA SER A 160 14.15 3.40 2.35
C SER A 160 14.21 4.04 0.95
N ASP A 161 15.16 4.97 0.82
CA ASP A 161 15.51 5.62 -0.44
C ASP A 161 16.87 5.12 -0.94
N PRO A 162 17.13 5.16 -2.26
CA PRO A 162 18.47 4.94 -2.78
C PRO A 162 19.42 6.03 -2.27
N GLY A 163 20.62 5.63 -1.84
CA GLY A 163 21.67 6.59 -1.49
C GLY A 163 22.03 7.48 -2.68
N SER A 164 22.36 8.75 -2.41
CA SER A 164 22.95 9.64 -3.42
C SER A 164 24.24 9.02 -3.94
N GLN A 165 24.39 8.93 -5.26
CA GLN A 165 25.68 8.59 -5.87
C GLN A 165 26.66 9.72 -5.53
N GLU A 166 27.66 9.43 -4.69
CA GLU A 166 28.85 10.27 -4.52
C GLU A 166 29.84 10.06 -5.68
#